data_AF-A0A4Y3QVH3-F1
#
_entry.id   AF-A0A4Y3QVH3-F1
#
_cell.length_a   1.000
_cell.length_b   1.000
_cell.length_c   1.000
_cell.angle_alpha   90.00
_cell.angle_beta   90.00
_cell.angle_gamma   90.00
#
_symmetry.space_group_name_H-M   'P 1'
#
loop_
_entity.id
_entity.type
_entity.pdbx_description
1 polymer ?
#
loop_
_entity_poly.entity_id
_entity_poly.type
_entity_poly.pdbx_seq_one_letter_code
_entity_poly.pdbx_strand_id
1 'polypeptide(L)'
;MSDNSTPQHGTTEATAAERMAKEVEELERRSETAARLFDVRRIIGGLFVVYGVIVTLAGVFASDADLKKAQDININLWTGLAMLVLGIVFLVWLRLSPTIPPPSATDEEQPKENGTG
;
A
#
# COMPACT_ATOMS: atom_id res chain seq x y z
N MET A 1 -48.82 16.17 -41.81
CA MET A 1 -47.87 15.08 -42.05
C MET A 1 -46.54 15.50 -41.44
N SER A 2 -45.82 14.59 -40.79
CA SER A 2 -44.85 14.95 -39.74
C SER A 2 -43.61 15.71 -40.19
N ASP A 3 -43.08 16.46 -39.24
CA ASP A 3 -41.78 17.14 -39.22
C ASP A 3 -40.61 16.14 -39.32
N ASN A 4 -39.46 16.58 -39.87
CA ASN A 4 -38.19 15.86 -39.79
C ASN A 4 -37.03 16.84 -39.69
N SER A 5 -36.93 17.49 -38.54
CA SER A 5 -35.87 18.46 -38.22
C SER A 5 -34.66 17.75 -37.58
N THR A 6 -33.45 18.05 -38.07
CA THR A 6 -32.18 17.51 -37.55
C THR A 6 -31.24 18.64 -37.11
N PRO A 7 -30.94 18.76 -35.79
CA PRO A 7 -29.61 19.23 -35.38
C PRO A 7 -29.12 18.68 -34.02
N GLN A 8 -27.82 18.40 -33.86
CA GLN A 8 -27.16 18.22 -32.56
C GLN A 8 -25.69 18.67 -32.63
N HIS A 9 -25.28 19.67 -31.83
CA HIS A 9 -23.88 20.12 -31.78
C HIS A 9 -23.41 20.73 -30.42
N GLY A 10 -24.24 20.65 -29.36
CA GLY A 10 -23.96 21.27 -28.05
C GLY A 10 -23.29 20.36 -27.00
N THR A 11 -22.76 19.20 -27.40
CA THR A 11 -22.39 18.12 -26.47
C THR A 11 -20.91 18.09 -26.06
N THR A 12 -20.02 18.75 -26.79
CA THR A 12 -18.57 18.51 -26.67
C THR A 12 -17.95 18.95 -25.34
N GLU A 13 -18.19 20.19 -24.90
CA GLU A 13 -17.47 20.77 -23.75
C GLU A 13 -17.85 20.11 -22.41
N ALA A 14 -19.14 19.78 -22.23
CA ALA A 14 -19.63 19.06 -21.05
C ALA A 14 -18.94 17.68 -20.92
N THR A 15 -18.86 16.92 -22.01
CA THR A 15 -18.23 15.58 -21.99
C THR A 15 -16.73 15.62 -21.72
N ALA A 16 -16.05 16.74 -21.97
CA ALA A 16 -14.63 16.89 -21.66
C ALA A 16 -14.40 17.07 -20.15
N ALA A 17 -15.19 17.93 -19.49
CA ALA A 17 -15.12 18.12 -18.05
C ALA A 17 -15.50 16.85 -17.28
N GLU A 18 -16.52 16.12 -17.76
CA GLU A 18 -16.92 14.82 -17.22
C GLU A 18 -15.81 13.78 -17.33
N ARG A 19 -15.11 13.69 -18.47
CA ARG A 19 -13.95 12.78 -18.64
C ARG A 19 -12.80 13.11 -17.69
N MET A 20 -12.52 14.40 -17.45
CA MET A 20 -11.46 14.80 -16.51
C MET A 20 -11.81 14.44 -15.08
N ALA A 21 -13.06 14.68 -14.66
CA ALA A 21 -13.56 14.13 -13.39
C ALA A 21 -13.46 12.58 -13.41
N LYS A 22 -13.77 11.97 -14.56
CA LYS A 22 -13.64 10.54 -14.82
C LYS A 22 -12.23 9.98 -15.00
N GLU A 23 -11.19 10.77 -14.77
CA GLU A 23 -9.80 10.29 -14.67
C GLU A 23 -9.24 10.56 -13.26
N VAL A 24 -9.91 11.35 -12.41
CA VAL A 24 -9.39 11.84 -11.12
C VAL A 24 -9.86 11.01 -9.92
N GLU A 25 -11.17 10.84 -9.66
CA GLU A 25 -11.62 9.80 -8.71
C GLU A 25 -11.07 8.44 -9.17
N GLU A 26 -10.94 8.33 -10.48
CA GLU A 26 -10.23 7.30 -11.19
C GLU A 26 -8.81 7.08 -10.60
N LEU A 27 -7.89 8.04 -10.72
CA LEU A 27 -6.51 7.95 -10.20
C LEU A 27 -6.41 7.89 -8.65
N GLU A 28 -7.42 8.34 -7.91
CA GLU A 28 -7.50 8.19 -6.45
C GLU A 28 -7.83 6.76 -6.04
N ARG A 29 -8.87 6.14 -6.64
CA ARG A 29 -9.16 4.71 -6.44
C ARG A 29 -7.99 3.82 -6.89
N ARG A 30 -7.13 4.31 -7.82
CA ARG A 30 -5.77 3.74 -8.01
C ARG A 30 -4.92 3.91 -6.75
N SER A 31 -4.53 5.13 -6.43
CA SER A 31 -3.44 5.40 -5.48
C SER A 31 -3.70 4.88 -4.06
N GLU A 32 -4.93 4.94 -3.55
CA GLU A 32 -5.29 4.34 -2.24
C GLU A 32 -5.12 2.82 -2.22
N THR A 33 -5.50 2.16 -3.31
CA THR A 33 -5.35 0.71 -3.47
C THR A 33 -3.86 0.32 -3.50
N ALA A 34 -2.99 1.10 -4.15
CA ALA A 34 -1.55 0.87 -4.13
C ALA A 34 -0.91 1.14 -2.76
N ALA A 35 -1.30 2.22 -2.09
CA ALA A 35 -0.75 2.62 -0.79
C ALA A 35 -0.99 1.54 0.27
N ARG A 36 -2.23 1.02 0.38
CA ARG A 36 -2.57 -0.09 1.28
C ARG A 36 -1.75 -1.36 1.01
N LEU A 37 -1.36 -1.62 -0.24
CA LEU A 37 -0.67 -2.85 -0.62
C LEU A 37 0.81 -2.89 -0.15
N PHE A 38 1.42 -1.76 0.20
CA PHE A 38 2.86 -1.69 0.47
C PHE A 38 3.26 -1.11 1.83
N ASP A 39 2.34 -0.48 2.54
CA ASP A 39 2.59 0.06 3.89
C ASP A 39 2.84 -1.06 4.92
N VAL A 40 1.92 -2.01 5.02
CA VAL A 40 1.95 -3.11 6.02
C VAL A 40 3.23 -3.96 5.91
N ARG A 41 3.68 -4.29 4.69
CA ARG A 41 4.90 -5.10 4.47
C ARG A 41 6.15 -4.36 4.94
N ARG A 42 6.18 -3.03 4.82
CA ARG A 42 7.27 -2.17 5.30
C ARG A 42 7.25 -2.03 6.82
N ILE A 43 6.08 -1.80 7.42
CA ILE A 43 5.90 -1.71 8.88
C ILE A 43 6.33 -3.03 9.55
N ILE A 44 5.79 -4.16 9.09
CA ILE A 44 6.10 -5.48 9.65
C ILE A 44 7.57 -5.85 9.43
N GLY A 45 8.10 -5.67 8.21
CA GLY A 45 9.52 -5.93 7.93
C GLY A 45 10.46 -5.09 8.80
N GLY A 46 10.16 -3.80 8.99
CA GLY A 46 10.90 -2.91 9.88
C GLY A 46 10.85 -3.34 11.34
N LEU A 47 9.67 -3.72 11.85
CA LEU A 47 9.52 -4.27 13.20
C LEU A 47 10.36 -5.54 13.40
N PHE A 48 10.31 -6.49 12.46
CA PHE A 48 11.10 -7.72 12.53
C PHE A 48 12.61 -7.47 12.53
N VAL A 49 13.10 -6.48 11.77
CA VAL A 49 14.52 -6.09 11.84
C VAL A 49 14.87 -5.47 13.19
N VAL A 50 14.06 -4.53 13.70
CA VAL A 50 14.35 -3.85 14.99
C VAL A 50 14.32 -4.84 16.16
N TYR A 51 13.23 -5.61 16.29
CA TYR A 51 13.14 -6.64 17.34
C TYR A 51 14.19 -7.74 17.14
N GLY A 52 14.44 -8.17 15.90
CA GLY A 52 15.47 -9.15 15.57
C GLY A 52 16.86 -8.69 16.01
N VAL A 53 17.25 -7.44 15.76
CA VAL A 53 18.52 -6.87 16.25
C VAL A 53 18.58 -6.85 17.78
N ILE A 54 17.55 -6.33 18.47
CA ILE A 54 17.52 -6.27 19.94
C ILE A 54 17.65 -7.66 20.55
N VAL A 55 16.88 -8.63 20.06
CA VAL A 55 16.86 -10.01 20.56
C VAL A 55 18.14 -10.77 20.21
N THR A 56 18.74 -10.52 19.03
CA THR A 56 20.06 -11.06 18.66
C THR A 56 21.15 -10.52 19.59
N LEU A 57 21.21 -9.20 19.81
CA LEU A 57 22.18 -8.58 20.71
C LEU A 57 22.00 -9.05 22.15
N ALA A 58 20.76 -9.17 22.63
CA ALA A 58 20.47 -9.77 23.93
C ALA A 58 20.96 -11.23 24.00
N GLY A 59 20.79 -12.01 22.93
CA GLY A 59 21.34 -13.37 22.83
C GLY A 59 22.87 -13.40 22.90
N VAL A 60 23.56 -12.58 22.09
CA VAL A 60 25.03 -12.48 22.10
C VAL A 60 25.56 -12.07 23.48
N PHE A 61 25.12 -10.94 24.01
CA PHE A 61 25.65 -10.40 25.28
C PHE A 61 25.21 -11.20 26.51
N ALA A 62 24.05 -11.86 26.50
CA ALA A 62 23.69 -12.82 27.55
C ALA A 62 24.58 -14.08 27.49
N SER A 63 25.02 -14.50 26.30
CA SER A 63 25.94 -15.63 26.17
C SER A 63 27.25 -15.38 26.91
N ASP A 64 27.81 -14.17 26.79
CA ASP A 64 29.04 -13.77 27.50
C ASP A 64 28.86 -13.72 29.03
N ALA A 65 27.65 -13.42 29.51
CA ALA A 65 27.32 -13.33 30.93
C ALA A 65 26.96 -14.70 31.57
N ASP A 66 26.27 -15.58 30.84
CA ASP A 66 25.64 -16.82 31.35
C ASP A 66 26.34 -18.13 30.90
N LEU A 67 27.56 -18.04 30.35
CA LEU A 67 28.46 -19.14 29.94
C LEU A 67 28.74 -20.24 31.00
N LYS A 68 28.11 -20.18 32.18
CA LYS A 68 28.28 -21.10 33.30
C LYS A 68 27.13 -22.08 33.56
N LYS A 69 26.02 -22.03 32.80
CA LYS A 69 24.84 -22.90 33.01
C LYS A 69 24.30 -23.54 31.73
N ALA A 70 25.08 -24.49 31.23
CA ALA A 70 24.69 -25.68 30.46
C ALA A 70 23.21 -25.78 29.97
N GLN A 71 22.89 -25.08 28.88
CA GLN A 71 22.13 -25.62 27.76
C GLN A 71 22.41 -24.75 26.52
N ASP A 72 23.20 -25.29 25.59
CA ASP A 72 23.95 -24.57 24.55
C ASP A 72 23.10 -24.11 23.35
N ILE A 73 21.84 -23.78 23.60
CA ILE A 73 20.88 -23.29 22.60
C ILE A 73 20.36 -21.95 23.10
N ASN A 74 21.09 -20.90 22.74
CA ASN A 74 20.74 -19.53 23.07
C ASN A 74 19.48 -19.13 22.26
N ILE A 75 18.30 -19.35 22.88
CA ILE A 75 16.99 -19.20 22.23
C ILE A 75 16.77 -17.78 21.71
N ASN A 76 17.28 -16.76 22.42
CA ASN A 76 17.25 -15.38 21.99
C ASN A 76 18.12 -15.18 20.73
N LEU A 77 19.32 -15.76 20.67
CA LEU A 77 20.16 -15.65 19.49
C LEU A 77 19.49 -16.26 18.23
N TRP A 78 18.92 -17.46 18.36
CA TRP A 78 18.24 -18.14 17.25
C TRP A 78 16.94 -17.45 16.82
N THR A 79 16.11 -17.01 17.77
CA THR A 79 14.87 -16.28 17.45
C THR A 79 15.16 -14.90 16.88
N GLY A 80 16.13 -14.17 17.42
CA GLY A 80 16.59 -12.88 16.91
C GLY A 80 17.12 -12.99 15.48
N LEU A 81 17.96 -13.99 15.20
CA LEU A 81 18.50 -14.24 13.86
C LEU A 81 17.40 -14.64 12.87
N ALA A 82 16.45 -15.48 13.28
CA ALA A 82 15.30 -15.85 12.45
C ALA A 82 14.41 -14.62 12.13
N MET A 83 14.15 -13.77 13.12
CA MET A 83 13.44 -12.50 12.93
C MET A 83 14.19 -11.55 11.99
N LEU A 84 15.52 -11.47 12.12
CA LEU A 84 16.35 -10.61 11.27
C LEU A 84 16.35 -11.07 9.81
N VAL A 85 16.52 -12.38 9.57
CA VAL A 85 16.43 -12.97 8.22
C VAL A 85 15.04 -12.73 7.62
N LEU A 86 13.97 -12.95 8.38
CA LEU A 86 12.60 -12.71 7.92
C LEU A 86 12.35 -11.23 7.59
N GLY A 87 12.79 -10.31 8.46
CA GLY A 87 12.69 -8.87 8.22
C GLY A 87 13.46 -8.42 6.97
N ILE A 88 14.68 -8.92 6.77
CA ILE A 88 15.47 -8.67 5.55
C ILE A 88 14.73 -9.21 4.31
N VAL A 89 14.16 -10.42 4.36
CA VAL A 89 13.35 -10.96 3.25
C VAL A 89 12.16 -10.06 2.92
N PHE A 90 11.43 -9.54 3.92
CA PHE A 90 10.35 -8.57 3.68
C PHE A 90 10.83 -7.27 3.04
N LEU A 91 12.00 -6.75 3.45
CA LEU A 91 12.60 -5.53 2.87
C LEU A 91 13.14 -5.75 1.45
N VAL A 92 13.71 -6.92 1.17
CA VAL A 92 14.12 -7.32 -0.20
C VAL A 92 12.89 -7.54 -1.08
N TRP A 93 11.83 -8.14 -0.56
CA TRP A 93 10.56 -8.32 -1.28
C TRP A 93 9.89 -6.98 -1.61
N LEU A 94 9.92 -6.02 -0.69
CA LEU A 94 9.52 -4.62 -0.93
C LEU A 94 10.31 -4.00 -2.08
N ARG A 95 11.60 -4.32 -2.22
CA ARG A 95 12.45 -3.85 -3.33
C ARG A 95 12.11 -4.53 -4.65
N LEU A 96 11.85 -5.84 -4.64
CA LEU A 96 11.59 -6.65 -5.84
C LEU A 96 10.14 -6.56 -6.36
N SER A 97 9.20 -6.05 -5.58
CA SER A 97 7.78 -5.94 -5.96
C SER A 97 7.42 -4.52 -6.42
N PRO A 98 7.42 -4.20 -7.72
CA PRO A 98 6.91 -2.92 -8.19
C PRO A 98 5.40 -2.81 -7.95
N THR A 99 4.96 -1.72 -7.32
CA THR A 99 3.56 -1.28 -7.31
C THR A 99 3.15 -0.94 -8.74
N ILE A 100 2.29 -1.76 -9.37
CA ILE A 100 1.50 -1.28 -10.51
C ILE A 100 0.52 -0.23 -9.94
N PRO A 101 0.51 1.03 -10.41
CA PRO A 101 -0.55 1.97 -10.05
C PRO A 101 -1.88 1.42 -10.60
N PRO A 102 -2.87 1.08 -9.75
CA PRO A 102 -3.90 0.09 -10.11
C PRO A 102 -4.99 0.59 -11.08
N PRO A 103 -6.05 -0.21 -11.29
CA PRO A 103 -7.36 0.23 -11.74
C PRO A 103 -7.90 1.49 -11.13
N SER A 104 -8.37 2.35 -11.99
CA SER A 104 -9.10 3.52 -11.62
C SER A 104 -10.60 3.24 -11.62
N ALA A 105 -11.35 4.14 -10.99
CA ALA A 105 -12.78 4.22 -11.18
C ALA A 105 -13.34 5.66 -11.20
N THR A 106 -14.08 5.98 -12.25
CA THR A 106 -15.14 6.99 -12.19
C THR A 106 -16.21 6.63 -13.19
N ASP A 107 -17.16 5.89 -12.67
CA ASP A 107 -18.53 5.70 -13.11
C ASP A 107 -19.21 5.55 -11.72
N GLU A 108 -20.20 6.34 -11.27
CA GLU A 108 -21.28 7.10 -11.92
C GLU A 108 -21.65 8.28 -10.96
N GLU A 109 -21.77 9.55 -11.38
CA GLU A 109 -22.95 10.18 -12.01
C GLU A 109 -24.00 10.81 -11.03
N GLN A 110 -23.92 12.15 -10.91
CA GLN A 110 -25.04 13.12 -10.78
C GLN A 110 -25.86 13.27 -9.47
N PRO A 111 -26.67 14.35 -9.30
CA PRO A 111 -26.58 15.71 -9.88
C PRO A 111 -26.62 16.84 -8.83
N LYS A 112 -26.38 18.09 -9.28
CA LYS A 112 -26.65 19.32 -8.50
C LYS A 112 -28.05 19.85 -8.82
N GLU A 113 -28.70 20.52 -7.87
CA GLU A 113 -29.16 21.92 -8.01
C GLU A 113 -29.79 22.44 -6.70
N ASN A 114 -29.42 23.65 -6.28
CA ASN A 114 -30.12 24.43 -5.26
C ASN A 114 -30.67 25.68 -5.94
N GLY A 115 -31.99 25.77 -6.09
CA GLY A 115 -32.66 26.84 -6.83
C GLY A 115 -33.79 27.47 -6.03
N THR A 116 -33.50 28.58 -5.34
CA THR A 116 -34.51 29.58 -4.96
C THR A 116 -34.41 30.77 -5.89
N GLY A 117 -35.53 31.13 -6.51
CA GLY A 117 -35.71 32.27 -7.43
C GLY A 117 -37.16 32.35 -7.87
#